data_AF-A0A2G6TQ65-F1
#
_entry.id   AF-A0A2G6TQ65-F1
#
_cell.length_a   1.000
_cell.length_b   1.000
_cell.length_c   1.000
_cell.angle_alpha   90.00
_cell.angle_beta   90.00
_cell.angle_gamma   90.00
#
_symmetry.space_group_name_H-M   'P 1'
#
loop_
_entity.id
_entity.type
_entity.pdbx_description
1 polymer ?
#
loop_
_entity_poly.entity_id
_entity_poly.type
_entity_poly.pdbx_seq_one_letter_code
_entity_poly.pdbx_strand_id
1 'polypeptide(L)'
;MHFSFIPSFFSQVRRLALIALPFFIAFSAATMNTNAFAGGVFSPTSSSISLPEEITVPGNYSNGSTLWKSTATVFNLRAVLNTAFEYDVSNAVVAANVQSGNKTPGYNNVYSTNIPGIGIRWWATWRGPNAPSGRTMPITTESENHSGALGYFWNVSSHPQDVWIELVKTGNVSAGTLTGSGMNVEMRFQCPSCTAGNVNLSGRTRVVVGPSCSVAASTISVPMGAVPILRFTGLQSTSVPQHFDITLECKGGAPESVLRPHITLTDANDTSNQSTVLTLSQTAPDGKPVATGIGIQILKDGTALGYGPDSNVPGNTNQWSAGTIVQGVAQFKIPLTAKYVQTAAAVTTGQANGRATFTLNYQ
;
A
#
# COMPACT_ATOMS: atom_id res chain seq x y z
N MET A 1 -60.26 -74.07 -45.49
CA MET A 1 -61.14 -74.97 -44.73
C MET A 1 -60.44 -75.39 -43.44
N HIS A 2 -61.13 -76.09 -42.54
CA HIS A 2 -60.91 -76.09 -41.08
C HIS A 2 -59.84 -77.03 -40.49
N PHE A 3 -59.42 -76.66 -39.26
CA PHE A 3 -59.06 -77.45 -38.06
C PHE A 3 -57.80 -78.35 -37.95
N SER A 4 -56.90 -77.92 -37.05
CA SER A 4 -56.32 -78.57 -35.84
C SER A 4 -56.35 -80.10 -35.61
N PHE A 5 -55.27 -80.68 -35.06
CA PHE A 5 -55.08 -80.95 -33.59
C PHE A 5 -53.67 -81.53 -33.23
N ILE A 6 -53.37 -81.67 -31.91
CA ILE A 6 -52.04 -81.95 -31.27
C ILE A 6 -51.99 -83.37 -30.61
N PRO A 7 -50.80 -84.01 -30.41
CA PRO A 7 -50.16 -84.23 -29.06
C PRO A 7 -48.59 -84.38 -29.09
N SER A 8 -47.77 -84.65 -28.03
CA SER A 8 -47.72 -84.22 -26.59
C SER A 8 -46.41 -84.67 -25.82
N PHE A 9 -45.76 -83.74 -25.07
CA PHE A 9 -45.10 -83.88 -23.72
C PHE A 9 -43.79 -84.69 -23.38
N PHE A 10 -42.82 -83.97 -22.73
CA PHE A 10 -41.93 -84.29 -21.54
C PHE A 10 -40.81 -85.38 -21.60
N SER A 11 -39.69 -85.39 -20.82
CA SER A 11 -38.94 -84.43 -19.92
C SER A 11 -37.61 -85.02 -19.35
N GLN A 12 -36.65 -84.21 -18.82
CA GLN A 12 -35.87 -84.38 -17.53
C GLN A 12 -34.56 -83.51 -17.44
N VAL A 13 -33.89 -83.46 -16.26
CA VAL A 13 -33.20 -82.25 -15.70
C VAL A 13 -31.85 -82.49 -14.92
N ARG A 14 -30.97 -81.45 -14.80
CA ARG A 14 -30.03 -81.03 -13.68
C ARG A 14 -28.44 -81.07 -13.78
N ARG A 15 -27.83 -79.85 -13.73
CA ARG A 15 -26.73 -79.29 -12.85
C ARG A 15 -25.17 -79.45 -13.03
N LEU A 16 -24.50 -78.26 -13.09
CA LEU A 16 -23.15 -77.79 -12.57
C LEU A 16 -21.80 -78.37 -13.12
N ALA A 17 -20.63 -77.70 -13.17
CA ALA A 17 -20.19 -76.27 -13.28
C ALA A 17 -18.62 -76.08 -13.36
N LEU A 18 -18.12 -74.88 -13.73
CA LEU A 18 -16.71 -74.33 -13.63
C LEU A 18 -15.61 -74.94 -14.56
N ILE A 19 -14.55 -74.26 -15.10
CA ILE A 19 -13.96 -72.89 -15.08
C ILE A 19 -13.33 -72.57 -16.47
N ALA A 20 -13.28 -71.30 -16.90
CA ALA A 20 -12.30 -70.81 -17.91
C ALA A 20 -11.93 -69.32 -17.70
N LEU A 21 -10.68 -68.94 -18.00
CA LEU A 21 -10.13 -67.56 -18.07
C LEU A 21 -10.00 -67.16 -19.56
N PRO A 22 -9.98 -65.85 -19.97
CA PRO A 22 -8.78 -65.01 -19.78
C PRO A 22 -8.97 -63.46 -19.71
N PHE A 23 -7.89 -62.78 -19.26
CA PHE A 23 -7.37 -61.44 -19.62
C PHE A 23 -8.22 -60.43 -20.45
N PHE A 24 -8.39 -59.17 -19.96
CA PHE A 24 -7.76 -57.94 -20.50
C PHE A 24 -8.17 -56.63 -19.76
N ILE A 25 -7.19 -55.72 -19.57
CA ILE A 25 -7.24 -54.28 -19.20
C ILE A 25 -8.11 -53.84 -17.99
N ALA A 26 -7.44 -53.38 -16.94
CA ALA A 26 -8.01 -52.48 -15.95
C ALA A 26 -8.14 -51.07 -16.56
N PHE A 27 -9.37 -50.56 -16.68
CA PHE A 27 -9.59 -49.13 -16.95
C PHE A 27 -9.48 -48.36 -15.64
N SER A 28 -8.51 -47.46 -15.56
CA SER A 28 -8.34 -46.57 -14.41
C SER A 28 -9.60 -45.73 -14.23
N ALA A 29 -10.26 -45.84 -13.07
CA ALA A 29 -11.29 -44.91 -12.68
C ALA A 29 -10.64 -43.56 -12.37
N ALA A 30 -10.41 -42.74 -13.40
CA ALA A 30 -10.07 -41.35 -13.23
C ALA A 30 -11.26 -40.64 -12.56
N THR A 31 -11.11 -40.31 -11.28
CA THR A 31 -12.05 -39.46 -10.55
C THR A 31 -12.04 -38.07 -11.16
N MET A 32 -12.89 -37.83 -12.15
CA MET A 32 -13.14 -36.49 -12.66
C MET A 32 -13.75 -35.65 -11.54
N ASN A 33 -13.08 -34.55 -11.17
CA ASN A 33 -13.62 -33.59 -10.20
C ASN A 33 -14.93 -32.99 -10.75
N THR A 34 -16.06 -33.43 -10.22
CA THR A 34 -17.40 -32.96 -10.61
C THR A 34 -17.75 -31.62 -9.96
N ASN A 35 -17.10 -30.55 -10.43
CA ASN A 35 -17.51 -29.17 -10.13
C ASN A 35 -18.18 -28.57 -11.38
N ALA A 36 -19.44 -28.93 -11.62
CA ALA A 36 -20.27 -28.34 -12.68
C ALA A 36 -21.05 -27.11 -12.17
N PHE A 37 -21.28 -26.13 -13.04
CA PHE A 37 -21.23 -24.72 -12.61
C PHE A 37 -22.55 -24.05 -12.22
N ALA A 38 -22.46 -23.31 -11.12
CA ALA A 38 -23.47 -22.38 -10.62
C ALA A 38 -23.32 -20.98 -11.24
N GLY A 39 -24.43 -20.32 -11.59
CA GLY A 39 -24.40 -18.99 -12.22
C GLY A 39 -24.46 -17.83 -11.21
N GLY A 40 -23.64 -16.81 -11.43
CA GLY A 40 -23.77 -15.50 -10.77
C GLY A 40 -23.92 -14.38 -11.80
N VAL A 41 -24.75 -13.39 -11.49
CA VAL A 41 -24.94 -12.20 -12.32
C VAL A 41 -24.43 -10.98 -11.58
N PHE A 42 -23.53 -10.24 -12.23
CA PHE A 42 -23.05 -8.94 -11.79
C PHE A 42 -23.90 -7.83 -12.43
N SER A 43 -24.35 -6.86 -11.63
CA SER A 43 -25.09 -5.68 -12.08
C SER A 43 -24.40 -4.40 -11.60
N PRO A 44 -23.90 -3.54 -12.50
CA PRO A 44 -23.89 -3.69 -13.96
C PRO A 44 -22.97 -4.82 -14.41
N THR A 45 -23.16 -5.38 -15.62
CA THR A 45 -22.25 -6.41 -16.16
C THR A 45 -20.88 -5.86 -16.55
N SER A 46 -20.81 -4.56 -16.86
CA SER A 46 -19.55 -3.89 -17.15
C SER A 46 -19.55 -2.48 -16.56
N SER A 47 -18.36 -1.99 -16.21
CA SER A 47 -18.14 -0.62 -15.80
C SER A 47 -16.72 -0.17 -16.19
N SER A 48 -16.41 1.09 -15.95
CA SER A 48 -15.10 1.67 -16.21
C SER A 48 -14.63 2.53 -15.05
N ILE A 49 -13.38 2.34 -14.63
CA ILE A 49 -12.68 3.32 -13.78
C ILE A 49 -11.97 4.30 -14.73
N SER A 50 -12.28 5.59 -14.60
CA SER A 50 -11.46 6.62 -15.25
C SER A 50 -10.21 6.85 -14.42
N LEU A 51 -9.07 6.87 -15.10
CA LEU A 51 -7.85 7.48 -14.60
C LEU A 51 -8.07 8.98 -14.29
N PRO A 52 -7.31 9.58 -13.36
CA PRO A 52 -7.36 11.02 -13.11
C PRO A 52 -6.77 11.79 -14.31
N GLU A 53 -7.17 13.04 -14.50
CA GLU A 53 -6.65 13.90 -15.57
C GLU A 53 -5.14 14.18 -15.41
N GLU A 54 -4.69 14.39 -14.17
CA GLU A 54 -3.29 14.63 -13.84
C GLU A 54 -2.90 13.94 -12.52
N ILE A 55 -1.63 13.53 -12.42
CA ILE A 55 -0.94 13.26 -11.16
C ILE A 55 0.40 13.99 -11.13
N THR A 56 0.74 14.57 -9.98
CA THR A 56 2.11 14.95 -9.66
C THR A 56 2.77 13.81 -8.88
N VAL A 57 3.94 13.37 -9.33
CA VAL A 57 4.77 12.36 -8.68
C VAL A 57 5.98 13.06 -8.05
N PRO A 58 6.01 13.24 -6.71
CA PRO A 58 7.17 13.83 -6.04
C PRO A 58 8.41 12.95 -6.25
N GLY A 59 9.54 13.56 -6.59
CA GLY A 59 10.75 12.80 -6.93
C GLY A 59 11.31 11.98 -5.77
N ASN A 60 11.00 12.38 -4.52
CA ASN A 60 11.43 11.72 -3.28
C ASN A 60 10.52 10.60 -2.76
N TYR A 61 9.36 10.33 -3.38
CA TYR A 61 8.51 9.23 -2.92
C TYR A 61 9.26 7.89 -2.98
N SER A 62 9.01 7.01 -2.01
CA SER A 62 9.61 5.67 -2.02
C SER A 62 8.92 4.76 -3.04
N ASN A 63 9.66 3.78 -3.53
CA ASN A 63 9.07 2.72 -4.34
C ASN A 63 8.11 1.91 -3.43
N GLY A 64 6.89 1.65 -3.92
CA GLY A 64 5.77 1.07 -3.17
C GLY A 64 4.72 2.09 -2.71
N SER A 65 5.02 3.39 -2.72
CA SER A 65 4.04 4.43 -2.35
C SER A 65 2.87 4.50 -3.34
N THR A 66 1.65 4.59 -2.81
CA THR A 66 0.45 4.92 -3.60
C THR A 66 0.48 6.40 -3.97
N LEU A 67 0.44 6.67 -5.27
CA LEU A 67 0.40 8.01 -5.89
C LEU A 67 -1.04 8.53 -6.02
N TRP A 68 -1.99 7.63 -6.29
CA TRP A 68 -3.41 7.93 -6.41
C TRP A 68 -4.23 6.67 -6.16
N LYS A 69 -5.47 6.83 -5.67
CA LYS A 69 -6.44 5.75 -5.49
C LYS A 69 -7.77 6.17 -6.12
N SER A 70 -8.37 5.28 -6.91
CA SER A 70 -9.68 5.54 -7.52
C SER A 70 -10.80 5.47 -6.50
N THR A 71 -11.92 6.14 -6.79
CA THR A 71 -13.22 5.74 -6.23
C THR A 71 -13.49 4.29 -6.62
N ALA A 72 -14.09 3.52 -5.72
CA ALA A 72 -14.48 2.15 -6.02
C ALA A 72 -15.71 2.12 -6.94
N THR A 73 -15.65 1.26 -7.94
CA THR A 73 -16.82 0.84 -8.71
C THR A 73 -17.53 -0.28 -7.94
N VAL A 74 -18.85 -0.17 -7.79
CA VAL A 74 -19.68 -1.14 -7.08
C VAL A 74 -20.46 -2.01 -8.06
N PHE A 75 -20.39 -3.32 -7.87
CA PHE A 75 -21.14 -4.34 -8.61
C PHE A 75 -22.06 -5.09 -7.65
N ASN A 76 -23.34 -5.20 -7.93
CA ASN A 76 -24.22 -6.09 -7.19
C ASN A 76 -24.12 -7.50 -7.76
N LEU A 77 -23.65 -8.45 -6.96
CA LEU A 77 -23.59 -9.87 -7.32
C LEU A 77 -24.77 -10.63 -6.70
N ARG A 78 -25.57 -11.28 -7.56
CA ARG A 78 -26.66 -12.20 -7.19
C ARG A 78 -26.41 -13.59 -7.77
N ALA A 79 -26.58 -14.63 -6.96
CA ALA A 79 -26.57 -16.02 -7.43
C ALA A 79 -27.90 -16.35 -8.14
N VAL A 80 -27.82 -16.93 -9.35
CA VAL A 80 -28.98 -17.22 -10.21
C VAL A 80 -28.97 -18.69 -10.62
N LEU A 81 -30.06 -19.40 -10.29
CA LEU A 81 -30.18 -20.84 -10.49
C LEU A 81 -29.91 -21.21 -11.96
N ASN A 82 -28.92 -22.09 -12.17
CA ASN A 82 -28.68 -22.72 -13.46
C ASN A 82 -29.50 -24.01 -13.53
N THR A 83 -30.59 -24.02 -14.30
CA THR A 83 -31.57 -25.13 -14.33
C THR A 83 -31.02 -26.45 -14.86
N ALA A 84 -29.79 -26.48 -15.37
CA ALA A 84 -29.10 -27.73 -15.72
C ALA A 84 -28.63 -28.52 -14.48
N PHE A 85 -28.33 -27.85 -13.35
CA PHE A 85 -27.80 -28.51 -12.15
C PHE A 85 -28.14 -27.76 -10.84
N GLU A 86 -28.85 -28.43 -9.93
CA GLU A 86 -29.17 -27.92 -8.59
C GLU A 86 -28.02 -28.19 -7.60
N TYR A 87 -26.91 -27.45 -7.74
CA TYR A 87 -25.79 -27.48 -6.80
C TYR A 87 -25.91 -26.41 -5.70
N ASP A 88 -25.23 -26.64 -4.58
CA ASP A 88 -25.13 -25.69 -3.47
C ASP A 88 -24.12 -24.57 -3.79
N VAL A 89 -24.58 -23.32 -3.66
CA VAL A 89 -23.80 -22.08 -3.84
C VAL A 89 -23.20 -21.53 -2.53
N SER A 90 -23.38 -22.22 -1.40
CA SER A 90 -22.77 -21.81 -0.12
C SER A 90 -21.23 -21.73 -0.21
N ASN A 91 -20.63 -22.67 -0.95
CA ASN A 91 -19.18 -22.76 -1.18
C ASN A 91 -18.69 -21.94 -2.38
N ALA A 92 -19.57 -21.17 -3.03
CA ALA A 92 -19.24 -20.38 -4.20
C ALA A 92 -18.23 -19.26 -3.91
N VAL A 93 -17.36 -19.01 -4.88
CA VAL A 93 -16.31 -18.00 -4.83
C VAL A 93 -16.43 -17.03 -6.01
N VAL A 94 -16.07 -15.76 -5.79
CA VAL A 94 -15.73 -14.84 -6.88
C VAL A 94 -14.26 -15.03 -7.21
N ALA A 95 -13.96 -15.37 -8.45
CA ALA A 95 -12.61 -15.33 -9.01
C ALA A 95 -12.48 -14.08 -9.89
N ALA A 96 -11.40 -13.30 -9.71
CA ALA A 96 -11.13 -12.13 -10.52
C ALA A 96 -9.71 -12.14 -11.06
N ASN A 97 -9.53 -11.75 -12.32
CA ASN A 97 -8.23 -11.79 -13.00
C ASN A 97 -8.01 -10.53 -13.84
N VAL A 98 -6.81 -9.95 -13.72
CA VAL A 98 -6.32 -8.94 -14.67
C VAL A 98 -6.06 -9.65 -16.00
N GLN A 99 -6.69 -9.20 -17.08
CA GLN A 99 -6.72 -9.92 -18.37
C GLN A 99 -5.44 -9.80 -19.19
N SER A 100 -4.68 -8.70 -19.02
CA SER A 100 -3.38 -8.54 -19.65
C SER A 100 -2.48 -7.57 -18.87
N GLY A 101 -1.17 -7.61 -19.15
CA GLY A 101 -0.17 -6.75 -18.53
C GLY A 101 0.89 -7.55 -17.76
N ASN A 102 2.11 -7.02 -17.71
CA ASN A 102 3.23 -7.66 -17.05
C ASN A 102 3.36 -7.15 -15.61
N LYS A 103 3.51 -8.06 -14.64
CA LYS A 103 3.88 -7.69 -13.27
C LYS A 103 5.18 -6.88 -13.28
N THR A 104 5.24 -5.86 -12.43
CA THR A 104 6.43 -5.02 -12.29
C THR A 104 7.49 -5.81 -11.51
N PRO A 105 8.77 -5.82 -11.93
CA PRO A 105 9.83 -6.51 -11.19
C PRO A 105 9.87 -6.07 -9.71
N GLY A 106 9.90 -7.06 -8.80
CA GLY A 106 9.83 -6.82 -7.35
C GLY A 106 8.41 -6.68 -6.77
N TYR A 107 7.35 -6.74 -7.58
CA TYR A 107 5.96 -6.61 -7.11
C TYR A 107 5.07 -7.76 -7.59
N ASN A 108 4.42 -8.45 -6.65
CA ASN A 108 3.56 -9.59 -6.96
C ASN A 108 2.14 -9.18 -7.41
N ASN A 109 1.73 -7.92 -7.20
CA ASN A 109 0.38 -7.42 -7.46
C ASN A 109 0.33 -6.03 -8.12
N VAL A 110 1.44 -5.57 -8.72
CA VAL A 110 1.52 -4.27 -9.40
C VAL A 110 1.88 -4.49 -10.87
N TYR A 111 1.04 -4.02 -11.78
CA TYR A 111 1.18 -4.18 -13.23
C TYR A 111 1.89 -2.98 -13.85
N SER A 112 2.84 -3.26 -14.75
CA SER A 112 3.66 -2.25 -15.41
C SER A 112 2.83 -1.41 -16.37
N THR A 113 2.99 -0.09 -16.32
CA THR A 113 2.28 0.83 -17.23
C THR A 113 3.16 1.25 -18.41
N ASN A 114 2.62 2.05 -19.33
CA ASN A 114 3.40 2.67 -20.40
C ASN A 114 4.36 3.77 -19.92
N ILE A 115 4.32 4.15 -18.64
CA ILE A 115 5.26 5.08 -17.99
C ILE A 115 6.14 4.29 -17.02
N PRO A 116 7.44 4.10 -17.34
CA PRO A 116 8.39 3.46 -16.43
C PRO A 116 8.38 4.11 -15.04
N GLY A 117 8.45 3.29 -14.00
CA GLY A 117 8.37 3.72 -12.60
C GLY A 117 6.96 4.01 -12.07
N ILE A 118 5.91 3.86 -12.90
CA ILE A 118 4.51 3.84 -12.45
C ILE A 118 3.90 2.46 -12.76
N GLY A 119 3.26 1.88 -11.75
CA GLY A 119 2.47 0.66 -11.84
C GLY A 119 1.01 0.87 -11.47
N ILE A 120 0.14 -0.05 -11.87
CA ILE A 120 -1.28 -0.14 -11.44
C ILE A 120 -1.47 -1.36 -10.54
N ARG A 121 -2.07 -1.17 -9.38
CA ARG A 121 -2.51 -2.26 -8.49
C ARG A 121 -4.04 -2.30 -8.43
N TRP A 122 -4.62 -3.43 -8.80
CA TRP A 122 -6.05 -3.68 -8.67
C TRP A 122 -6.38 -4.26 -7.30
N TRP A 123 -7.54 -3.86 -6.76
CA TRP A 123 -8.08 -4.32 -5.49
C TRP A 123 -9.57 -4.60 -5.61
N ALA A 124 -10.06 -5.53 -4.78
CA ALA A 124 -11.48 -5.71 -4.57
C ALA A 124 -11.84 -6.00 -3.12
N THR A 125 -13.08 -5.73 -2.75
CA THR A 125 -13.74 -6.20 -1.52
C THR A 125 -14.92 -7.08 -1.89
N TRP A 126 -14.78 -8.39 -1.66
CA TRP A 126 -15.81 -9.39 -1.98
C TRP A 126 -16.74 -9.64 -0.80
N ARG A 127 -18.06 -9.61 -1.01
CA ARG A 127 -19.09 -9.74 0.05
C ARG A 127 -20.10 -10.84 -0.26
N GLY A 128 -20.60 -11.47 0.80
CA GLY A 128 -21.70 -12.43 0.78
C GLY A 128 -22.18 -12.72 2.20
N PRO A 129 -23.14 -13.63 2.41
CA PRO A 129 -23.74 -13.88 3.73
C PRO A 129 -22.71 -14.31 4.79
N ASN A 130 -21.69 -15.08 4.41
CA ASN A 130 -20.61 -15.51 5.32
C ASN A 130 -19.46 -14.49 5.44
N ALA A 131 -19.55 -13.35 4.74
CA ALA A 131 -18.57 -12.27 4.77
C ALA A 131 -19.26 -10.90 4.57
N PRO A 132 -20.13 -10.46 5.49
CA PRO A 132 -20.94 -9.24 5.30
C PRO A 132 -20.09 -7.96 5.27
N SER A 133 -19.04 -7.89 6.10
CA SER A 133 -18.04 -6.80 6.06
C SER A 133 -17.13 -6.86 4.82
N GLY A 134 -17.07 -8.03 4.17
CA GLY A 134 -16.26 -8.31 3.00
C GLY A 134 -14.84 -8.81 3.29
N ARG A 135 -14.21 -9.37 2.25
CA ARG A 135 -12.80 -9.76 2.22
C ARG A 135 -12.08 -8.89 1.19
N THR A 136 -11.14 -8.06 1.65
CA THR A 136 -10.35 -7.18 0.78
C THR A 136 -9.07 -7.89 0.33
N MET A 137 -8.82 -7.93 -0.98
CA MET A 137 -7.63 -8.57 -1.57
C MET A 137 -7.21 -7.88 -2.87
N PRO A 138 -5.93 -7.94 -3.27
CA PRO A 138 -5.53 -7.52 -4.60
C PRO A 138 -6.12 -8.46 -5.66
N ILE A 139 -6.22 -7.97 -6.89
CA ILE A 139 -6.54 -8.78 -8.07
C ILE A 139 -5.26 -8.92 -8.91
N THR A 140 -4.87 -10.15 -9.24
CA THR A 140 -3.67 -10.44 -10.06
C THR A 140 -4.03 -11.34 -11.26
N THR A 141 -3.03 -11.98 -11.87
CA THR A 141 -3.11 -12.86 -13.05
C THR A 141 -3.02 -14.35 -12.70
N GLU A 142 -2.78 -14.69 -11.43
CA GLU A 142 -2.59 -16.06 -10.97
C GLU A 142 -3.88 -16.66 -10.42
N SER A 143 -3.97 -17.99 -10.45
CA SER A 143 -5.15 -18.81 -10.10
C SER A 143 -5.56 -18.79 -8.63
N GLU A 144 -5.01 -17.88 -7.83
CA GLU A 144 -5.19 -17.78 -6.36
C GLU A 144 -6.13 -16.65 -5.95
N ASN A 145 -6.56 -15.79 -6.89
CA ASN A 145 -7.43 -14.64 -6.62
C ASN A 145 -8.92 -15.00 -6.53
N HIS A 146 -9.26 -15.94 -5.65
CA HIS A 146 -10.65 -16.21 -5.29
C HIS A 146 -11.00 -15.67 -3.90
N SER A 147 -12.21 -15.17 -3.74
CA SER A 147 -12.74 -14.63 -2.47
C SER A 147 -12.77 -15.62 -1.29
N GLY A 148 -12.52 -16.91 -1.55
CA GLY A 148 -12.98 -18.00 -0.70
C GLY A 148 -14.52 -18.09 -0.68
N ALA A 149 -15.07 -19.12 -0.04
CA ALA A 149 -16.52 -19.32 0.05
C ALA A 149 -17.22 -18.11 0.67
N LEU A 150 -18.27 -17.61 0.01
CA LEU A 150 -19.02 -16.41 0.43
C LEU A 150 -20.39 -16.71 1.05
N GLY A 151 -20.90 -17.95 0.97
CA GLY A 151 -22.17 -18.35 1.63
C GLY A 151 -23.44 -17.96 0.88
N TYR A 152 -23.40 -17.85 -0.46
CA TYR A 152 -24.55 -17.40 -1.24
C TYR A 152 -25.70 -18.42 -1.26
N PHE A 153 -26.92 -17.91 -1.46
CA PHE A 153 -28.13 -18.71 -1.70
C PHE A 153 -28.83 -18.25 -2.98
N TRP A 154 -29.42 -19.20 -3.71
CA TRP A 154 -30.07 -18.99 -4.99
C TRP A 154 -31.17 -17.94 -4.95
N ASN A 155 -31.17 -17.04 -5.95
CA ASN A 155 -32.23 -16.08 -6.27
C ASN A 155 -32.64 -15.05 -5.18
N VAL A 156 -32.23 -15.23 -3.94
CA VAL A 156 -32.64 -14.41 -2.78
C VAL A 156 -31.59 -13.36 -2.40
N SER A 157 -30.30 -13.65 -2.63
CA SER A 157 -29.20 -12.89 -2.04
C SER A 157 -28.41 -12.07 -3.07
N SER A 158 -28.29 -10.75 -2.82
CA SER A 158 -27.54 -9.78 -3.64
C SER A 158 -26.65 -8.95 -2.73
N HIS A 159 -25.35 -8.85 -3.06
CA HIS A 159 -24.39 -8.10 -2.23
C HIS A 159 -23.45 -7.23 -3.08
N PRO A 160 -23.04 -6.05 -2.58
CA PRO A 160 -22.11 -5.17 -3.27
C PRO A 160 -20.67 -5.68 -3.21
N GLN A 161 -20.05 -5.79 -4.38
CA GLN A 161 -18.65 -6.10 -4.60
C GLN A 161 -17.96 -4.80 -5.06
N ASP A 162 -16.92 -4.38 -4.34
CA ASP A 162 -16.22 -3.13 -4.68
C ASP A 162 -14.94 -3.47 -5.45
N VAL A 163 -14.63 -2.74 -6.52
CA VAL A 163 -13.36 -2.84 -7.25
C VAL A 163 -12.76 -1.45 -7.45
N TRP A 164 -11.48 -1.28 -7.17
CA TRP A 164 -10.74 -0.03 -7.37
C TRP A 164 -9.31 -0.28 -7.83
N ILE A 165 -8.63 0.79 -8.23
CA ILE A 165 -7.19 0.76 -8.52
C ILE A 165 -6.41 1.74 -7.67
N GLU A 166 -5.12 1.47 -7.57
CA GLU A 166 -4.10 2.38 -7.06
C GLU A 166 -3.01 2.56 -8.13
N LEU A 167 -2.61 3.80 -8.38
CA LEU A 167 -1.35 4.10 -9.08
C LEU A 167 -0.24 4.04 -8.05
N VAL A 168 0.81 3.27 -8.32
CA VAL A 168 1.89 2.95 -7.38
C VAL A 168 3.22 3.38 -8.00
N LYS A 169 4.06 4.08 -7.23
CA LYS A 169 5.45 4.36 -7.65
C LYS A 169 6.26 3.08 -7.56
N THR A 170 6.90 2.68 -8.65
CA THR A 170 7.72 1.46 -8.72
C THR A 170 9.18 1.73 -9.09
N GLY A 171 9.54 2.97 -9.42
CA GLY A 171 10.90 3.36 -9.76
C GLY A 171 11.03 4.85 -10.10
N ASN A 172 12.08 5.20 -10.83
CA ASN A 172 12.25 6.54 -11.42
C ASN A 172 11.15 6.78 -12.45
N VAL A 173 10.49 7.94 -12.36
CA VAL A 173 9.34 8.32 -13.20
C VAL A 173 9.76 9.45 -14.13
N SER A 174 9.37 9.35 -15.40
CA SER A 174 9.47 10.43 -16.38
C SER A 174 8.11 11.08 -16.59
N ALA A 175 8.10 12.37 -16.95
CA ALA A 175 6.86 13.04 -17.35
C ALA A 175 6.34 12.44 -18.66
N GLY A 176 5.01 12.44 -18.84
CA GLY A 176 4.38 11.82 -20.01
C GLY A 176 2.86 11.70 -19.89
N THR A 177 2.26 10.82 -20.69
CA THR A 177 0.83 10.50 -20.59
C THR A 177 0.65 9.01 -20.30
N LEU A 178 0.10 8.70 -19.13
CA LEU A 178 -0.38 7.37 -18.78
C LEU A 178 -1.64 7.06 -19.61
N THR A 179 -1.72 5.86 -20.18
CA THR A 179 -2.91 5.39 -20.91
C THR A 179 -3.48 4.14 -20.26
N GLY A 180 -4.78 4.13 -19.96
CA GLY A 180 -5.42 3.02 -19.23
C GLY A 180 -5.69 1.74 -20.02
N SER A 181 -5.45 1.72 -21.33
CA SER A 181 -5.87 0.62 -22.21
C SER A 181 -5.14 -0.71 -21.94
N GLY A 182 -5.90 -1.78 -21.71
CA GLY A 182 -5.45 -3.18 -21.78
C GLY A 182 -5.46 -3.95 -20.45
N MET A 183 -5.22 -3.28 -19.31
CA MET A 183 -5.17 -3.91 -17.99
C MET A 183 -6.56 -4.07 -17.34
N ASN A 184 -7.53 -4.54 -18.09
CA ASN A 184 -8.91 -4.73 -17.61
C ASN A 184 -9.00 -5.89 -16.62
N VAL A 185 -9.95 -5.83 -15.69
CA VAL A 185 -10.30 -6.94 -14.78
C VAL A 185 -11.57 -7.62 -15.26
N GLU A 186 -11.53 -8.94 -15.29
CA GLU A 186 -12.71 -9.79 -15.40
C GLU A 186 -12.99 -10.46 -14.05
N MET A 187 -14.26 -10.52 -13.63
CA MET A 187 -14.71 -11.24 -12.44
C MET A 187 -15.82 -12.25 -12.80
N ARG A 188 -15.72 -13.47 -12.25
CA ARG A 188 -16.66 -14.57 -12.47
C ARG A 188 -17.01 -15.21 -11.13
N PHE A 189 -18.26 -15.66 -10.99
CA PHE A 189 -18.75 -16.34 -9.78
C PHE A 189 -18.93 -17.82 -10.07
N GLN A 190 -18.09 -18.67 -9.47
CA GLN A 190 -18.06 -20.14 -9.56
C GLN A 190 -18.39 -20.75 -10.95
N CYS A 191 -17.97 -20.10 -12.04
CA CYS A 191 -18.32 -20.52 -13.39
C CYS A 191 -17.38 -19.91 -14.45
N PRO A 192 -16.55 -20.70 -15.15
CA PRO A 192 -15.67 -20.23 -16.23
C PRO A 192 -16.39 -19.74 -17.49
N SER A 193 -17.62 -20.18 -17.74
CA SER A 193 -18.39 -19.91 -18.97
C SER A 193 -19.62 -19.02 -18.76
N CYS A 194 -19.82 -18.47 -17.56
CA CYS A 194 -20.93 -17.59 -17.24
C CYS A 194 -20.61 -16.12 -17.57
N THR A 195 -21.66 -15.30 -17.65
CA THR A 195 -21.55 -13.85 -17.86
C THR A 195 -20.63 -13.20 -16.83
N ALA A 196 -19.47 -12.73 -17.29
CA ALA A 196 -18.49 -12.10 -16.43
C ALA A 196 -18.84 -10.63 -16.13
N GLY A 197 -18.55 -10.21 -14.89
CA GLY A 197 -18.41 -8.79 -14.57
C GLY A 197 -17.11 -8.26 -15.15
N ASN A 198 -17.13 -7.07 -15.75
CA ASN A 198 -15.95 -6.48 -16.39
C ASN A 198 -15.66 -5.08 -15.86
N VAL A 199 -14.43 -4.82 -15.43
CA VAL A 199 -13.95 -3.49 -15.05
C VAL A 199 -12.89 -3.06 -16.04
N ASN A 200 -13.24 -2.10 -16.88
CA ASN A 200 -12.33 -1.51 -17.86
C ASN A 200 -11.57 -0.35 -17.22
N LEU A 201 -10.33 -0.15 -17.63
CA LEU A 201 -9.59 1.07 -17.29
C LEU A 201 -9.64 2.04 -18.48
N SER A 202 -10.03 3.29 -18.20
CA SER A 202 -10.28 4.31 -19.22
C SER A 202 -9.61 5.64 -18.87
N GLY A 203 -9.64 6.58 -19.81
CA GLY A 203 -9.02 7.89 -19.65
C GLY A 203 -7.51 7.91 -19.90
N ARG A 204 -6.92 9.08 -19.67
CA ARG A 204 -5.49 9.39 -19.83
C ARG A 204 -5.08 10.29 -18.68
N THR A 205 -3.90 10.06 -18.11
CA THR A 205 -3.35 10.93 -17.05
C THR A 205 -2.10 11.63 -17.54
N ARG A 206 -2.06 12.96 -17.39
CA ARG A 206 -0.82 13.72 -17.47
C ARG A 206 0.04 13.39 -16.24
N VAL A 207 1.23 12.85 -16.47
CA VAL A 207 2.19 12.55 -15.41
C VAL A 207 3.16 13.72 -15.31
N VAL A 208 3.09 14.42 -14.20
CA VAL A 208 3.98 15.53 -13.82
C VAL A 208 4.99 14.99 -12.81
N VAL A 209 6.27 15.31 -12.98
CA VAL A 209 7.33 14.88 -12.05
C VAL A 209 7.74 16.09 -11.21
N GLY A 210 7.58 15.99 -9.90
CA GLY A 210 8.01 17.01 -8.95
C GLY A 210 9.54 17.04 -8.78
N PRO A 211 10.08 18.07 -8.10
CA PRO A 211 11.49 18.08 -7.71
C PRO A 211 11.87 16.84 -6.89
N SER A 212 13.16 16.49 -6.92
CA SER A 212 13.77 15.55 -5.97
C SER A 212 14.93 16.22 -5.27
N CYS A 213 15.04 16.04 -3.95
CA CYS A 213 16.10 16.61 -3.12
C CYS A 213 16.80 15.57 -2.25
N SER A 214 18.04 15.83 -1.88
CA SER A 214 18.85 15.05 -0.94
C SER A 214 19.57 15.98 0.02
N VAL A 215 19.80 15.53 1.26
CA VAL A 215 20.55 16.31 2.26
C VAL A 215 21.99 16.51 1.77
N ALA A 216 22.48 17.75 1.79
CA ALA A 216 23.83 18.10 1.35
C ALA A 216 24.92 17.54 2.29
N ALA A 217 24.66 17.54 3.60
CA ALA A 217 25.56 17.03 4.63
C ALA A 217 24.78 16.25 5.71
N SER A 218 25.15 14.99 5.95
CA SER A 218 24.51 14.12 6.96
C SER A 218 24.81 14.51 8.40
N THR A 219 25.85 15.34 8.62
CA THR A 219 26.26 15.84 9.93
C THR A 219 26.44 17.35 9.84
N ILE A 220 25.77 18.08 10.73
CA ILE A 220 25.85 19.54 10.83
C ILE A 220 26.40 19.86 12.22
N SER A 221 27.55 20.54 12.27
CA SER A 221 28.17 20.99 13.52
C SER A 221 27.74 22.42 13.82
N VAL A 222 27.22 22.67 15.02
CA VAL A 222 26.80 24.01 15.46
C VAL A 222 27.71 24.43 16.62
N PRO A 223 28.74 25.25 16.39
CA PRO A 223 29.68 25.65 17.43
C PRO A 223 29.03 26.66 18.38
N MET A 224 28.42 26.16 19.45
CA MET A 224 27.70 26.97 20.46
C MET A 224 28.60 27.94 21.25
N GLY A 225 29.91 27.70 21.26
CA GLY A 225 30.90 28.52 21.97
C GLY A 225 30.84 28.41 23.49
N ALA A 226 31.67 29.20 24.17
CA ALA A 226 31.65 29.34 25.62
C ALA A 226 30.70 30.47 26.03
N VAL A 227 29.79 30.20 26.97
CA VAL A 227 28.80 31.18 27.46
C VAL A 227 29.01 31.41 28.97
N PRO A 228 29.20 32.66 29.43
CA PRO A 228 29.35 32.95 30.86
C PRO A 228 28.09 32.56 31.65
N ILE A 229 28.27 31.91 32.80
CA ILE A 229 27.16 31.47 33.67
C ILE A 229 26.25 32.64 34.10
N LEU A 230 26.80 33.85 34.24
CA LEU A 230 26.08 35.09 34.55
C LEU A 230 25.04 35.49 33.49
N ARG A 231 25.04 34.87 32.30
CA ARG A 231 23.98 35.05 31.30
C ARG A 231 22.67 34.36 31.70
N PHE A 232 22.73 33.38 32.60
CA PHE A 232 21.59 32.58 33.04
C PHE A 232 21.08 33.09 34.39
N THR A 233 20.10 34.01 34.34
CA THR A 233 19.61 34.78 35.50
C THR A 233 18.27 34.28 36.05
N GLY A 234 17.80 33.11 35.62
CA GLY A 234 16.49 32.55 35.92
C GLY A 234 15.95 31.66 34.80
N LEU A 235 14.92 30.86 35.09
CA LEU A 235 14.27 29.98 34.11
C LEU A 235 13.93 30.73 32.81
N GLN A 236 14.14 30.06 31.66
CA GLN A 236 13.95 30.63 30.31
C GLN A 236 14.93 31.75 29.90
N SER A 237 15.90 32.15 30.74
CA SER A 237 17.03 32.97 30.28
C SER A 237 17.89 32.19 29.26
N THR A 238 18.47 32.89 28.29
CA THR A 238 19.08 32.27 27.09
C THR A 238 20.42 32.88 26.67
N SER A 239 21.24 32.06 26.01
CA SER A 239 22.44 32.53 25.31
C SER A 239 22.09 33.36 24.06
N VAL A 240 23.10 33.98 23.46
CA VAL A 240 22.97 34.45 22.07
C VAL A 240 22.70 33.23 21.16
N PRO A 241 21.76 33.30 20.21
CA PRO A 241 21.53 32.23 19.24
C PRO A 241 22.67 32.10 18.23
N GLN A 242 23.02 30.87 17.86
CA GLN A 242 23.93 30.55 16.76
C GLN A 242 23.15 30.09 15.53
N HIS A 243 23.47 30.61 14.35
CA HIS A 243 22.82 30.27 13.09
C HIS A 243 23.42 29.02 12.45
N PHE A 244 22.57 28.19 11.83
CA PHE A 244 22.99 27.08 10.98
C PHE A 244 21.89 26.75 9.96
N ASP A 245 22.26 26.16 8.82
CA ASP A 245 21.32 25.75 7.77
C ASP A 245 21.25 24.21 7.71
N ILE A 246 20.05 23.62 7.59
CA ILE A 246 19.91 22.31 6.93
C ILE A 246 19.81 22.60 5.43
N THR A 247 20.76 22.10 4.64
CA THR A 247 20.81 22.34 3.18
C THR A 247 20.39 21.08 2.43
N LEU A 248 19.48 21.23 1.48
CA LEU A 248 19.05 20.20 0.55
C LEU A 248 19.52 20.55 -0.87
N GLU A 249 20.23 19.62 -1.52
CA GLU A 249 20.56 19.68 -2.94
C GLU A 249 19.40 19.08 -3.74
N CYS A 250 18.91 19.83 -4.72
CA CYS A 250 17.64 19.59 -5.40
C CYS A 250 17.82 19.56 -6.92
N LYS A 251 16.96 18.81 -7.61
CA LYS A 251 17.00 18.66 -9.08
C LYS A 251 15.62 18.38 -9.66
N GLY A 252 15.45 18.76 -10.93
CA GLY A 252 14.24 18.49 -11.70
C GLY A 252 13.05 19.35 -11.29
N GLY A 253 11.86 18.74 -11.36
CA GLY A 253 10.58 19.45 -11.35
C GLY A 253 10.14 19.84 -12.76
N ALA A 254 8.90 19.53 -13.08
CA ALA A 254 8.15 20.11 -14.19
C ALA A 254 7.59 21.50 -13.79
N PRO A 255 7.16 22.33 -14.74
CA PRO A 255 6.50 23.60 -14.44
C PRO A 255 5.37 23.42 -13.42
N GLU A 256 5.26 24.37 -12.49
CA GLU A 256 4.25 24.42 -11.41
C GLU A 256 4.28 23.26 -10.41
N SER A 257 5.17 22.28 -10.58
CA SER A 257 5.33 21.19 -9.61
C SER A 257 6.05 21.63 -8.33
N VAL A 258 5.61 21.08 -7.20
CA VAL A 258 6.10 21.41 -5.86
C VAL A 258 6.51 20.17 -5.07
N LEU A 259 7.40 20.37 -4.11
CA LEU A 259 7.85 19.38 -3.13
C LEU A 259 7.89 20.05 -1.76
N ARG A 260 7.24 19.48 -0.74
CA ARG A 260 7.16 20.04 0.62
C ARG A 260 7.93 19.15 1.61
N PRO A 261 9.23 19.43 1.85
CA PRO A 261 9.95 18.77 2.93
C PRO A 261 9.33 19.13 4.28
N HIS A 262 9.07 18.11 5.08
CA HIS A 262 8.72 18.19 6.48
C HIS A 262 9.83 17.51 7.29
N ILE A 263 10.12 18.05 8.48
CA ILE A 263 11.18 17.55 9.36
C ILE A 263 10.59 17.26 10.73
N THR A 264 10.99 16.14 11.33
CA THR A 264 10.94 15.92 12.78
C THR A 264 12.36 15.98 13.32
N LEU A 265 12.56 16.60 14.48
CA LEU A 265 13.81 16.52 15.23
C LEU A 265 13.66 15.46 16.33
N THR A 266 14.67 14.63 16.56
CA THR A 266 14.68 13.65 17.66
C THR A 266 15.87 13.92 18.57
N ASP A 267 15.65 13.97 19.87
CA ASP A 267 16.72 14.05 20.86
C ASP A 267 17.43 12.68 20.91
N ALA A 268 18.72 12.67 20.59
CA ALA A 268 19.49 11.43 20.55
C ALA A 268 20.08 11.02 21.91
N ASN A 269 19.95 11.87 22.94
CA ASN A 269 20.30 11.57 24.32
C ASN A 269 19.08 11.02 25.10
N ASP A 270 17.86 11.43 24.71
CA ASP A 270 16.59 10.88 25.21
C ASP A 270 15.55 10.81 24.08
N THR A 271 15.37 9.63 23.48
CA THR A 271 14.42 9.41 22.38
C THR A 271 12.94 9.48 22.79
N SER A 272 12.63 9.61 24.08
CA SER A 272 11.27 9.82 24.59
C SER A 272 10.89 11.30 24.73
N ASN A 273 11.88 12.21 24.65
CA ASN A 273 11.71 13.64 24.80
C ASN A 273 10.77 14.23 23.73
N GLN A 274 9.67 14.84 24.19
CA GLN A 274 8.69 15.54 23.36
C GLN A 274 8.62 17.05 23.66
N SER A 275 9.55 17.57 24.47
CA SER A 275 9.65 18.99 24.79
C SER A 275 10.32 19.79 23.66
N THR A 276 10.53 21.08 23.85
CA THR A 276 11.33 21.93 22.94
C THR A 276 12.80 22.05 23.34
N VAL A 277 13.23 21.34 24.39
CA VAL A 277 14.59 21.46 24.95
C VAL A 277 15.34 20.14 24.76
N LEU A 278 16.46 20.20 24.04
CA LEU A 278 17.38 19.09 23.84
C LEU A 278 18.14 18.81 25.13
N THR A 279 18.18 17.54 25.50
CA THR A 279 18.95 17.05 26.64
C THR A 279 20.45 17.13 26.33
N LEU A 280 21.24 17.61 27.29
CA LEU A 280 22.69 17.60 27.16
C LEU A 280 23.22 16.16 27.19
N SER A 281 24.29 15.91 26.45
CA SER A 281 24.99 14.63 26.48
C SER A 281 25.62 14.44 27.86
N GLN A 282 25.34 13.29 28.48
CA GLN A 282 25.83 12.97 29.81
C GLN A 282 27.31 12.52 29.81
N THR A 283 27.95 12.49 28.65
CA THR A 283 29.39 12.25 28.49
C THR A 283 30.08 13.48 27.93
N ALA A 284 31.29 13.74 28.45
CA ALA A 284 32.14 14.84 28.03
C ALA A 284 33.54 14.30 27.65
N PRO A 285 34.20 14.87 26.63
CA PRO A 285 35.61 14.60 26.38
C PRO A 285 36.46 14.87 27.63
N ASP A 286 37.51 14.07 27.79
CA ASP A 286 38.53 14.20 28.84
C ASP A 286 37.98 14.13 30.28
N GLY A 287 36.79 13.57 30.50
CA GLY A 287 36.18 13.46 31.83
C GLY A 287 35.77 14.78 32.48
N LYS A 288 35.65 15.86 31.68
CA LYS A 288 35.21 17.18 32.17
C LYS A 288 33.78 17.12 32.72
N PRO A 289 33.42 17.93 33.74
CA PRO A 289 32.04 17.97 34.23
C PRO A 289 31.08 18.42 33.13
N VAL A 290 29.89 17.82 33.08
CA VAL A 290 28.77 18.25 32.23
C VAL A 290 28.00 19.34 32.97
N ALA A 291 27.59 20.40 32.25
CA ALA A 291 26.78 21.48 32.81
C ALA A 291 25.37 20.98 33.16
N THR A 292 24.82 21.43 34.29
CA THR A 292 23.45 21.12 34.72
C THR A 292 22.59 22.37 34.77
N GLY A 293 21.27 22.20 34.73
CA GLY A 293 20.29 23.30 34.77
C GLY A 293 20.15 24.12 33.49
N ILE A 294 20.76 23.66 32.40
CA ILE A 294 20.60 24.19 31.05
C ILE A 294 20.29 23.07 30.04
N GLY A 295 19.68 23.43 28.92
CA GLY A 295 19.55 22.58 27.73
C GLY A 295 19.65 23.41 26.45
N ILE A 296 19.45 22.82 25.27
CA ILE A 296 19.55 23.52 23.98
C ILE A 296 18.18 23.60 23.30
N GLN A 297 17.75 24.80 22.89
CA GLN A 297 16.60 24.98 22.00
C GLN A 297 17.08 25.17 20.57
N ILE A 298 16.48 24.43 19.63
CA ILE A 298 16.59 24.68 18.19
C ILE A 298 15.33 25.42 17.76
N LEU A 299 15.47 26.46 16.95
CA LEU A 299 14.38 27.34 16.54
C LEU A 299 14.36 27.56 15.03
N LYS A 300 13.15 27.60 14.47
CA LYS A 300 12.85 28.06 13.12
C LYS A 300 12.06 29.37 13.24
N ASP A 301 12.49 30.42 12.52
CA ASP A 301 11.83 31.74 12.51
C ASP A 301 11.53 32.28 13.93
N GLY A 302 12.46 32.07 14.87
CA GLY A 302 12.33 32.46 16.29
C GLY A 302 11.44 31.55 17.15
N THR A 303 10.75 30.57 16.57
CA THR A 303 9.88 29.61 17.28
C THR A 303 10.66 28.33 17.63
N ALA A 304 10.64 27.93 18.90
CA ALA A 304 11.32 26.72 19.36
C ALA A 304 10.61 25.46 18.84
N LEU A 305 11.40 24.53 18.28
CA LEU A 305 10.90 23.29 17.69
C LEU A 305 10.79 22.20 18.77
N GLY A 306 9.72 21.41 18.72
CA GLY A 306 9.55 20.23 19.58
C GLY A 306 10.32 19.02 19.05
N TYR A 307 10.73 18.14 19.96
CA TYR A 307 11.31 16.83 19.64
C TYR A 307 10.22 15.77 19.47
N GLY A 308 10.48 14.74 18.66
CA GLY A 308 9.55 13.65 18.41
C GLY A 308 10.27 12.38 17.97
N PRO A 309 9.54 11.26 17.75
CA PRO A 309 10.12 9.98 17.35
C PRO A 309 10.88 10.08 16.03
N ASP A 310 11.94 9.28 15.87
CA ASP A 310 12.62 9.13 14.58
C ASP A 310 11.73 8.32 13.63
N SER A 311 10.93 9.03 12.82
CA SER A 311 9.98 8.46 11.89
C SER A 311 9.73 9.38 10.71
N ASN A 312 9.71 8.80 9.51
CA ASN A 312 9.41 9.47 8.26
C ASN A 312 7.92 9.38 7.87
N VAL A 313 7.05 8.95 8.78
CA VAL A 313 5.59 8.88 8.55
C VAL A 313 5.00 10.31 8.51
N PRO A 314 4.11 10.65 7.56
CA PRO A 314 3.39 11.91 7.56
C PRO A 314 2.57 12.10 8.85
N GLY A 315 2.64 13.29 9.46
CA GLY A 315 1.94 13.57 10.72
C GLY A 315 2.61 12.99 11.98
N ASN A 316 3.90 12.63 11.90
CA ASN A 316 4.71 12.27 13.07
C ASN A 316 4.70 13.39 14.14
N THR A 317 4.81 13.04 15.42
CA THR A 317 4.77 14.00 16.53
C THR A 317 5.83 15.09 16.36
N ASN A 318 5.42 16.36 16.55
CA ASN A 318 6.26 17.55 16.39
C ASN A 318 6.94 17.70 15.01
N GLN A 319 6.38 17.06 13.96
CA GLN A 319 6.76 17.32 12.57
C GLN A 319 6.37 18.75 12.15
N TRP A 320 7.28 19.45 11.45
CA TRP A 320 7.09 20.82 10.97
C TRP A 320 7.45 20.96 9.50
N SER A 321 6.83 21.92 8.80
CA SER A 321 7.14 22.19 7.39
C SER A 321 8.42 23.00 7.25
N ALA A 322 9.38 22.47 6.49
CA ALA A 322 10.63 23.17 6.17
C ALA A 322 10.47 24.16 5.01
N GLY A 323 9.32 24.17 4.33
CA GLY A 323 8.96 25.11 3.27
C GLY A 323 8.46 24.40 2.01
N THR A 324 8.53 25.10 0.88
CA THR A 324 8.13 24.58 -0.44
C THR A 324 9.25 24.75 -1.44
N ILE A 325 9.54 23.69 -2.18
CA ILE A 325 10.57 23.63 -3.23
C ILE A 325 9.84 23.53 -4.56
N VAL A 326 10.15 24.44 -5.48
CA VAL A 326 9.57 24.52 -6.82
C VAL A 326 10.56 24.03 -7.88
N GLN A 327 10.11 23.91 -9.13
CA GLN A 327 10.98 23.64 -10.28
C GLN A 327 12.25 24.51 -10.29
N GLY A 328 13.39 23.89 -10.64
CA GLY A 328 14.63 24.62 -10.92
C GLY A 328 15.39 25.13 -9.69
N VAL A 329 14.85 24.97 -8.47
CA VAL A 329 15.61 25.18 -7.24
C VAL A 329 16.71 24.11 -7.17
N ALA A 330 17.97 24.54 -7.32
CA ALA A 330 19.14 23.66 -7.23
C ALA A 330 19.57 23.41 -5.77
N GLN A 331 19.46 24.42 -4.91
CA GLN A 331 19.77 24.31 -3.49
C GLN A 331 18.66 24.96 -2.66
N PHE A 332 18.16 24.24 -1.67
CA PHE A 332 17.15 24.73 -0.73
C PHE A 332 17.73 24.75 0.69
N LYS A 333 17.75 25.93 1.30
CA LYS A 333 18.29 26.16 2.65
C LYS A 333 17.16 26.32 3.66
N ILE A 334 17.29 25.65 4.79
CA ILE A 334 16.35 25.67 5.90
C ILE A 334 17.09 26.36 7.06
N PRO A 335 16.94 27.69 7.23
CA PRO A 335 17.67 28.43 8.25
C PRO A 335 17.11 28.11 9.64
N LEU A 336 18.00 27.76 10.55
CA LEU A 336 17.70 27.46 11.94
C LEU A 336 18.63 28.25 12.86
N THR A 337 18.25 28.33 14.13
CA THR A 337 19.13 28.82 15.20
C THR A 337 19.15 27.84 16.36
N ALA A 338 20.27 27.77 17.08
CA ALA A 338 20.38 27.06 18.35
C ALA A 338 20.78 28.02 19.47
N LYS A 339 20.19 27.88 20.66
CA LYS A 339 20.57 28.65 21.85
C LYS A 339 20.52 27.77 23.11
N TYR A 340 21.36 28.04 24.09
CA TYR A 340 21.18 27.47 25.42
C TYR A 340 20.00 28.16 26.12
N VAL A 341 19.25 27.40 26.93
CA VAL A 341 18.16 27.88 27.79
C VAL A 341 18.34 27.34 29.21
N GLN A 342 18.08 28.17 30.22
CA GLN A 342 18.06 27.73 31.62
C GLN A 342 16.77 26.97 31.95
N THR A 343 16.92 25.74 32.42
CA THR A 343 15.84 24.77 32.71
C THR A 343 15.63 24.51 34.21
N ALA A 344 16.60 24.83 35.06
CA ALA A 344 16.50 24.67 36.52
C ALA A 344 16.86 25.96 37.27
N ALA A 345 16.52 26.03 38.56
CA ALA A 345 16.79 27.20 39.40
C ALA A 345 18.29 27.51 39.55
N ALA A 346 19.15 26.49 39.55
CA ALA A 346 20.60 26.61 39.57
C ALA A 346 21.21 26.05 38.27
N VAL A 347 22.26 26.71 37.78
CA VAL A 347 23.09 26.27 36.66
C VAL A 347 24.48 25.91 37.18
N THR A 348 25.14 24.93 36.59
CA THR A 348 26.55 24.62 36.90
C THR A 348 27.44 24.77 35.67
N THR A 349 28.73 25.05 35.89
CA THR A 349 29.73 25.15 34.82
C THR A 349 30.18 23.77 34.34
N GLY A 350 30.20 23.56 33.02
CA GLY A 350 30.67 22.30 32.43
C GLY A 350 30.58 22.31 30.91
N GLN A 351 30.84 21.16 30.30
CA GLN A 351 30.54 20.91 28.89
C GLN A 351 29.03 20.84 28.68
N ALA A 352 28.54 21.41 27.57
CA ALA A 352 27.11 21.50 27.26
C ALA A 352 26.82 21.02 25.83
N ASN A 353 27.42 19.89 25.45
CA ASN A 353 27.20 19.28 24.14
C ASN A 353 25.81 18.64 24.08
N GLY A 354 25.17 18.65 22.91
CA GLY A 354 23.90 17.95 22.66
C GLY A 354 23.91 17.32 21.27
N ARG A 355 23.02 16.35 21.02
CA ARG A 355 22.87 15.70 19.71
C ARG A 355 21.39 15.53 19.38
N ALA A 356 20.96 16.15 18.29
CA ALA A 356 19.67 15.85 17.67
C ALA A 356 19.91 15.07 16.37
N THR A 357 18.97 14.21 15.99
CA THR A 357 18.80 13.77 14.59
C THR A 357 17.66 14.55 13.95
N PHE A 358 17.63 14.59 12.62
CA PHE A 358 16.55 15.18 11.85
C PHE A 358 16.07 14.19 10.79
N THR A 359 14.77 13.99 10.70
CA THR A 359 14.16 12.96 9.83
C THR A 359 13.23 13.64 8.85
N LEU A 360 13.51 13.45 7.56
CA LEU A 360 12.80 14.09 6.45
C LEU A 360 11.63 13.22 5.96
N ASN A 361 10.48 13.85 5.79
CA ASN A 361 9.32 13.34 5.06
C ASN A 361 9.00 14.31 3.92
N TYR A 362 8.69 13.80 2.73
CA TYR A 362 8.41 14.64 1.55
C TYR A 362 6.95 14.48 1.13
N GLN A 363 6.23 15.59 0.97
CA GLN A 363 4.79 15.68 0.69
C GLN A 363 4.48 16.66 -0.47
#